data_AF-A0A4Z1H2C7-F1
#
_entry.id   AF-A0A4Z1H2C7-F1
#
_cell.length_a   1.000
_cell.length_b   1.000
_cell.length_c   1.000
_cell.angle_alpha   90.00
_cell.angle_beta   90.00
_cell.angle_gamma   90.00
#
_symmetry.space_group_name_H-M   'P 1'
#
loop_
_entity.id
_entity.type
_entity.pdbx_description
1 polymer ?
#
loop_
_entity_poly.entity_id
_entity_poly.type
_entity_poly.pdbx_seq_one_letter_code
_entity_poly.pdbx_strand_id
1 'polypeptide(L)'
;MAPKTHTHIPLSPFDHVPPVIHVTAVMYLPLKAGVNPAQAFEILQTGLKSTFVTIPWLSDKVWPQDSKAPGWRPGQLEIRHGVVDIDSPSPYQLKFKQLESDYSYEELKEESFLPNSFEYEDIMWAPFIPPTDKGAEVFVAQANLIPGGCILTQAIHHADMRFHLCIGNEGNPEGFSVLMGEFKKWTRICFVLPRKKNGGSGFGTRRETRLERRTNLLYW
;
A
#
# COMPACT_ATOMS: atom_id res chain seq x y z
N MET A 1 -2.02 22.16 -25.94
CA MET A 1 -2.51 21.61 -24.66
C MET A 1 -2.64 22.77 -23.69
N ALA A 2 -3.82 22.99 -23.11
CA ALA A 2 -3.98 23.97 -22.03
C ALA A 2 -3.16 23.51 -20.81
N PRO A 3 -2.50 24.41 -20.06
CA PRO A 3 -1.74 24.04 -18.87
C PRO A 3 -2.71 23.42 -17.85
N LYS A 4 -2.42 22.20 -17.40
CA LYS A 4 -3.15 21.58 -16.29
C LYS A 4 -2.93 22.45 -15.05
N THR A 5 -3.99 23.02 -14.50
CA THR A 5 -3.95 23.69 -13.20
C THR A 5 -3.65 22.64 -12.14
N HIS A 6 -2.47 22.72 -11.52
CA HIS A 6 -2.10 21.86 -10.41
C HIS A 6 -2.46 22.53 -9.09
N THR A 7 -2.99 21.75 -8.16
CA THR A 7 -3.11 22.12 -6.76
C THR A 7 -1.84 21.73 -6.03
N HIS A 8 -1.32 22.64 -5.21
CA HIS A 8 -0.11 22.44 -4.42
C HIS A 8 -0.51 22.27 -2.95
N ILE A 9 -0.07 21.17 -2.33
CA ILE A 9 -0.32 20.86 -0.93
C ILE A 9 1.03 20.85 -0.21
N PRO A 10 1.41 21.91 0.52
CA PRO A 10 2.62 21.88 1.32
C PRO A 10 2.49 20.85 2.44
N LEU A 11 3.52 20.02 2.63
CA LEU A 11 3.55 19.05 3.72
C LEU A 11 3.73 19.76 5.07
N SER A 12 3.04 19.31 6.11
CA SER A 12 3.17 19.87 7.45
C SER A 12 4.51 19.48 8.10
N PRO A 13 4.94 20.14 9.19
CA PRO A 13 6.13 19.72 9.91
C PRO A 13 6.08 18.26 10.41
N PHE A 14 4.89 17.73 10.73
CA PHE A 14 4.73 16.33 11.15
C PHE A 14 4.98 15.34 10.01
N ASP A 15 4.65 15.73 8.78
CA ASP A 15 4.87 14.93 7.57
C ASP A 15 6.38 14.75 7.28
N HIS A 16 7.25 15.58 7.87
CA HIS A 16 8.72 15.47 7.75
C HIS A 16 9.37 14.70 8.90
N VAL A 17 8.59 14.22 9.89
CA VAL A 17 9.12 13.39 10.99
C VAL A 17 9.59 12.02 10.48
N PRO A 18 8.84 11.31 9.62
CA PRO A 18 9.29 10.04 9.08
C PRO A 18 10.42 10.20 8.06
N PRO A 19 11.25 9.16 7.87
CA PRO A 19 12.23 9.16 6.79
C PRO A 19 11.55 9.22 5.42
N VAL A 20 12.24 9.77 4.43
CA VAL A 20 11.78 9.84 3.03
C VAL A 20 11.94 8.45 2.39
N ILE A 21 10.92 7.61 2.57
CA ILE A 21 10.84 6.24 2.05
C ILE A 21 9.45 5.96 1.50
N HIS A 22 9.33 4.94 0.65
CA HIS A 22 8.07 4.30 0.37
C HIS A 22 7.77 3.24 1.44
N VAL A 23 6.72 3.46 2.22
CA VAL A 23 6.21 2.42 3.12
C VAL A 23 5.41 1.44 2.29
N THR A 24 5.80 0.17 2.39
CA THR A 24 5.28 -0.88 1.54
C THR A 24 4.35 -1.77 2.32
N ALA A 25 3.22 -2.13 1.71
CA ALA A 25 2.33 -3.16 2.20
C ALA A 25 2.13 -4.23 1.13
N VAL A 26 2.09 -5.49 1.56
CA VAL A 26 1.89 -6.66 0.72
C VAL A 26 0.59 -7.33 1.14
N MET A 27 -0.29 -7.59 0.18
CA MET A 27 -1.52 -8.33 0.38
C MET A 27 -1.51 -9.59 -0.48
N TYR A 28 -1.89 -10.71 0.13
CA TYR A 28 -1.99 -12.00 -0.55
C TYR A 28 -3.46 -12.28 -0.88
N LEU A 29 -3.80 -12.17 -2.16
CA LEU A 29 -5.18 -12.29 -2.66
C LEU A 29 -5.34 -13.62 -3.41
N PRO A 30 -6.21 -14.54 -2.95
CA PRO A 30 -6.47 -15.77 -3.68
C PRO A 30 -7.23 -15.47 -4.98
N LEU A 31 -6.87 -16.14 -6.06
CA LEU A 31 -7.62 -16.09 -7.33
C LEU A 31 -8.54 -17.29 -7.42
N LYS A 32 -9.77 -17.08 -7.91
CA LYS A 32 -10.69 -18.19 -8.17
C LYS A 32 -10.13 -19.04 -9.32
N ALA A 33 -10.34 -20.35 -9.26
CA ALA A 33 -9.96 -21.27 -10.33
C ALA A 33 -10.55 -20.82 -11.68
N GLY A 34 -9.73 -20.83 -12.73
CA GLY A 34 -10.11 -20.43 -14.08
C GLY A 34 -10.16 -18.92 -14.33
N VAL A 35 -9.87 -18.06 -13.34
CA VAL A 35 -9.74 -16.62 -13.57
C VAL A 35 -8.49 -16.32 -14.37
N ASN A 36 -8.63 -15.54 -15.44
CA ASN A 36 -7.50 -15.04 -16.20
C ASN A 36 -6.77 -13.94 -15.40
N PRO A 37 -5.44 -14.04 -15.19
CA PRO A 37 -4.65 -13.00 -14.53
C PRO A 37 -4.82 -11.59 -15.10
N ALA A 38 -4.96 -11.46 -16.41
CA ALA A 38 -5.17 -10.16 -17.07
C ALA A 38 -6.52 -9.53 -16.67
N GLN A 39 -7.57 -10.34 -16.54
CA GLN A 39 -8.89 -9.85 -16.09
C GLN A 39 -8.84 -9.40 -14.62
N ALA A 40 -8.15 -10.15 -13.75
CA ALA A 40 -7.95 -9.74 -12.37
C ALA A 40 -7.20 -8.40 -12.30
N PHE A 41 -6.18 -8.21 -13.14
CA PHE A 41 -5.44 -6.97 -13.23
C PHE A 41 -6.28 -5.78 -13.72
N GLU A 42 -7.15 -5.99 -14.71
CA GLU A 42 -8.08 -4.96 -15.20
C GLU A 42 -9.04 -4.47 -14.11
N ILE A 43 -9.52 -5.38 -13.25
CA ILE A 43 -10.35 -5.03 -12.09
C ILE A 43 -9.56 -4.17 -11.11
N LEU A 44 -8.30 -4.53 -10.80
CA LEU A 44 -7.45 -3.74 -9.92
C LEU A 44 -7.16 -2.34 -10.50
N GLN A 45 -6.89 -2.26 -11.81
CA GLN A 45 -6.72 -0.99 -12.53
C GLN A 45 -7.96 -0.10 -12.43
N THR A 46 -9.16 -0.68 -12.58
CA THR A 46 -10.43 0.04 -12.48
C THR A 46 -10.68 0.55 -11.05
N GLY A 47 -10.39 -0.27 -10.05
CA GLY A 47 -10.46 0.11 -8.64
C GLY A 47 -9.50 1.25 -8.32
N LEU A 48 -8.23 1.16 -8.74
CA LEU A 48 -7.24 2.21 -8.51
C LEU A 48 -7.63 3.52 -9.19
N LYS A 49 -8.14 3.47 -10.42
CA LYS A 49 -8.63 4.68 -11.12
C LYS A 49 -9.74 5.36 -10.32
N SER A 50 -10.71 4.59 -9.82
CA SER A 50 -11.80 5.11 -9.00
C SER A 50 -11.28 5.75 -7.69
N THR A 51 -10.27 5.14 -7.07
CA THR A 51 -9.58 5.71 -5.91
C THR A 51 -8.92 7.05 -6.27
N PHE A 52 -8.22 7.14 -7.40
CA PHE A 52 -7.58 8.39 -7.84
C PHE A 52 -8.58 9.49 -8.21
N VAL A 53 -9.74 9.15 -8.77
CA VAL A 53 -10.82 10.14 -8.96
C VAL A 53 -11.31 10.69 -7.62
N THR A 54 -11.41 9.83 -6.59
CA THR A 54 -11.88 10.23 -5.25
C THR A 54 -10.80 10.98 -4.45
N ILE A 55 -9.53 10.59 -4.64
CA ILE A 55 -8.36 11.10 -3.90
C ILE A 55 -7.26 11.47 -4.92
N PRO A 56 -7.40 12.60 -5.65
CA PRO A 56 -6.54 12.91 -6.79
C PRO A 56 -5.07 13.08 -6.45
N TRP A 57 -4.76 13.60 -5.26
CA TRP A 57 -3.39 13.81 -4.83
C TRP A 57 -2.59 12.50 -4.70
N LEU A 58 -3.26 11.35 -4.52
CA LEU A 58 -2.62 10.03 -4.44
C LEU A 58 -2.02 9.59 -5.78
N SER A 59 -2.56 10.12 -6.89
CA SER A 59 -2.13 9.77 -8.24
C SER A 59 -0.88 10.53 -8.72
N ASP A 60 -0.36 11.40 -7.88
CA ASP A 60 0.64 12.39 -8.29
C ASP A 60 1.92 12.26 -7.46
N LYS A 61 2.72 13.33 -7.41
CA LYS A 61 4.10 13.27 -6.92
C LYS A 61 4.39 14.25 -5.79
N VAL A 62 5.29 13.84 -4.90
CA VAL A 62 5.96 14.66 -3.90
C VAL A 62 7.17 15.34 -4.53
N TRP A 63 7.30 16.65 -4.30
CA TRP A 63 8.36 17.49 -4.82
C TRP A 63 8.96 18.36 -3.72
N PRO A 64 10.23 18.78 -3.87
CA PRO A 64 10.75 19.94 -3.16
C PRO A 64 9.88 21.15 -3.47
N GLN A 65 9.44 21.85 -2.43
CA GLN A 65 8.73 23.11 -2.60
C GLN A 65 9.68 24.17 -3.16
N ASP A 66 9.17 25.02 -4.07
CA ASP A 66 9.92 26.16 -4.61
C ASP A 66 10.33 27.10 -3.48
N SER A 67 11.60 27.53 -3.46
CA SER A 67 12.13 28.45 -2.45
C SER A 67 11.46 29.82 -2.43
N LYS A 68 10.75 30.17 -3.51
CA LYS A 68 9.96 31.39 -3.63
C LYS A 68 8.51 31.22 -3.17
N ALA A 69 8.06 29.99 -2.89
CA ALA A 69 6.70 29.74 -2.46
C ALA A 69 6.43 30.35 -1.06
N PRO A 70 5.24 30.90 -0.80
CA PRO A 70 4.88 31.39 0.52
C PRO A 70 4.99 30.29 1.58
N GLY A 71 5.66 30.60 2.70
CA GLY A 71 5.82 29.66 3.82
C GLY A 71 6.93 28.62 3.64
N TRP A 72 7.72 28.71 2.56
CA TRP A 72 8.84 27.82 2.30
C TRP A 72 9.86 27.78 3.45
N ARG A 73 10.44 26.60 3.65
CA ARG A 73 11.56 26.34 4.57
C ARG A 73 12.57 25.41 3.89
N PRO A 74 13.85 25.43 4.29
CA PRO A 74 14.83 24.47 3.80
C PRO A 74 14.35 23.03 4.02
N GLY A 75 14.36 22.21 2.95
CA GLY A 75 13.92 20.82 2.99
C GLY A 75 12.39 20.61 2.91
N GLN A 76 11.61 21.67 2.76
CA GLN A 76 10.16 21.61 2.67
C GLN A 76 9.70 20.87 1.41
N LEU A 77 8.80 19.91 1.58
CA LEU A 77 8.18 19.15 0.52
C LEU A 77 6.73 19.59 0.28
N GLU A 78 6.21 19.30 -0.91
CA GLU A 78 4.81 19.50 -1.29
C GLU A 78 4.34 18.40 -2.24
N ILE A 79 3.04 18.12 -2.23
CA ILE A 79 2.39 17.32 -3.27
C ILE A 79 1.86 18.28 -4.34
N ARG A 80 2.15 17.98 -5.60
CA ARG A 80 1.60 18.72 -6.75
C ARG A 80 0.67 17.80 -7.49
N HIS A 81 -0.63 18.11 -7.52
CA HIS A 81 -1.59 17.21 -8.13
C HIS A 81 -2.58 17.88 -9.07
N GLY A 82 -3.03 17.11 -10.06
CA GLY A 82 -4.10 17.48 -10.97
C GLY A 82 -5.46 16.91 -10.57
N VAL A 83 -6.46 17.20 -11.40
CA VAL A 83 -7.72 16.46 -11.41
C VAL A 83 -7.51 15.16 -12.19
N VAL A 84 -8.00 14.06 -11.64
CA VAL A 84 -8.04 12.76 -12.31
C VAL A 84 -9.43 12.57 -12.91
N ASP A 85 -9.49 12.36 -14.21
CA ASP A 85 -10.73 12.07 -14.94
C ASP A 85 -10.99 10.55 -14.94
N ILE A 86 -12.24 10.14 -14.75
CA ILE A 86 -12.63 8.73 -14.82
C ILE A 86 -12.43 8.15 -16.24
N ASP A 87 -12.54 9.01 -17.26
CA ASP A 87 -12.34 8.64 -18.66
C ASP A 87 -10.86 8.66 -19.07
N SER A 88 -9.96 9.05 -18.15
CA SER A 88 -8.52 9.01 -18.40
C SER A 88 -8.02 7.57 -18.58
N PRO A 89 -6.87 7.35 -19.24
CA PRO A 89 -6.26 6.03 -19.34
C PRO A 89 -6.03 5.38 -17.98
N SER A 90 -5.88 4.06 -17.97
CA SER A 90 -5.58 3.32 -16.74
C SER A 90 -4.29 3.85 -16.06
N PRO A 91 -4.29 3.98 -14.73
CA PRO A 91 -3.15 4.53 -14.00
C PRO A 91 -1.88 3.71 -14.24
N TYR A 92 -0.79 4.40 -14.58
CA TYR A 92 0.50 3.76 -14.85
C TYR A 92 1.18 3.23 -13.57
N GLN A 93 0.74 3.72 -12.41
CA GLN A 93 1.29 3.44 -11.08
C GLN A 93 1.11 1.98 -10.66
N LEU A 94 0.11 1.29 -11.21
CA LEU A 94 -0.10 -0.14 -11.01
C LEU A 94 0.52 -0.94 -12.16
N LYS A 95 1.54 -1.74 -11.85
CA LYS A 95 2.21 -2.63 -12.81
C LYS A 95 1.72 -4.08 -12.67
N PHE A 96 1.72 -4.79 -13.79
CA PHE A 96 1.48 -6.23 -13.84
C PHE A 96 2.83 -6.95 -13.94
N LYS A 97 3.03 -7.99 -13.14
CA LYS A 97 4.17 -8.91 -13.26
C LYS A 97 3.67 -10.34 -13.10
N GLN A 98 3.93 -11.18 -14.09
CA GLN A 98 3.89 -12.63 -13.87
C GLN A 98 5.15 -12.97 -13.08
N LEU A 99 5.01 -13.39 -11.83
CA LEU A 99 6.15 -13.63 -10.96
C LEU A 99 6.70 -15.03 -11.24
N GLU A 100 7.97 -15.10 -11.61
CA GLU A 100 8.70 -16.36 -11.62
C GLU A 100 8.98 -16.72 -10.16
N SER A 101 8.22 -17.69 -9.65
CA SER A 101 8.30 -18.14 -8.27
C SER A 101 8.06 -19.65 -8.22
N ASP A 102 8.79 -20.32 -7.34
CA ASP A 102 8.55 -21.72 -7.01
C ASP A 102 7.29 -21.90 -6.14
N TYR A 103 6.73 -20.80 -5.63
CA TYR A 103 5.56 -20.81 -4.75
C TYR A 103 4.24 -20.65 -5.52
N SER A 104 3.30 -21.53 -5.20
CA SER A 104 1.86 -21.31 -5.37
C SER A 104 1.26 -20.53 -4.20
N TYR A 105 0.06 -19.99 -4.39
CA TYR A 105 -0.67 -19.31 -3.32
C TYR A 105 -0.95 -20.25 -2.13
N GLU A 106 -1.31 -21.49 -2.42
CA GLU A 106 -1.56 -22.53 -1.42
C GLU A 106 -0.30 -22.81 -0.58
N GLU A 107 0.87 -22.93 -1.19
CA GLU A 107 2.14 -23.13 -0.45
C GLU A 107 2.47 -21.91 0.43
N LEU A 108 2.33 -20.68 -0.09
CA LEU A 108 2.50 -19.47 0.73
C LEU A 108 1.56 -19.45 1.92
N LYS A 109 0.33 -19.93 1.73
CA LYS A 109 -0.68 -19.99 2.79
C LYS A 109 -0.33 -21.04 3.84
N GLU A 110 0.16 -22.21 3.44
CA GLU A 110 0.65 -23.25 4.35
C GLU A 110 1.83 -22.75 5.20
N GLU A 111 2.71 -21.94 4.61
CA GLU A 111 3.81 -21.26 5.30
C GLU A 111 3.37 -20.01 6.10
N SER A 112 2.07 -19.70 6.16
CA SER A 112 1.52 -18.53 6.86
C SER A 112 2.03 -17.17 6.34
N PHE A 113 2.25 -17.07 5.03
CA PHE A 113 2.64 -15.85 4.32
C PHE A 113 3.88 -15.18 4.92
N LEU A 114 5.02 -15.90 4.93
CA LEU A 114 6.24 -15.41 5.54
C LEU A 114 6.64 -14.04 4.96
N PRO A 115 6.95 -13.03 5.80
CA PRO A 115 7.27 -11.68 5.33
C PRO A 115 8.60 -11.59 4.55
N ASN A 116 9.36 -12.67 4.46
CA ASN A 116 10.58 -12.80 3.66
C ASN A 116 10.44 -13.80 2.50
N SER A 117 9.23 -14.22 2.13
CA SER A 117 9.02 -15.09 0.96
C SER A 117 9.48 -14.44 -0.36
N PHE A 118 9.58 -13.11 -0.40
CA PHE A 118 9.97 -12.35 -1.58
C PHE A 118 10.91 -11.21 -1.22
N GLU A 119 11.89 -10.95 -2.07
CA GLU A 119 12.67 -9.72 -2.00
C GLU A 119 11.88 -8.54 -2.57
N TYR A 120 12.15 -7.35 -2.05
CA TYR A 120 11.37 -6.16 -2.36
C TYR A 120 11.40 -5.84 -3.86
N GLU A 121 12.58 -5.96 -4.46
CA GLU A 121 12.88 -5.69 -5.86
C GLU A 121 12.16 -6.67 -6.80
N ASP A 122 11.80 -7.86 -6.31
CA ASP A 122 11.05 -8.82 -7.11
C ASP A 122 9.56 -8.48 -7.19
N ILE A 123 9.01 -7.86 -6.15
CA ILE A 123 7.57 -7.61 -6.03
C ILE A 123 7.18 -6.14 -6.09
N MET A 124 8.13 -5.23 -6.31
CA MET A 124 7.91 -3.80 -6.47
C MET A 124 8.89 -3.17 -7.47
N TRP A 125 8.36 -2.44 -8.45
CA TRP A 125 9.17 -1.74 -9.47
C TRP A 125 9.74 -0.40 -8.98
N ALA A 126 9.14 0.20 -7.96
CA ALA A 126 9.54 1.49 -7.44
C ALA A 126 10.63 1.34 -6.37
N PRO A 127 11.60 2.26 -6.29
CA PRO A 127 12.66 2.19 -5.29
C PRO A 127 12.11 2.42 -3.88
N PHE A 128 12.67 1.73 -2.88
CA PHE A 128 12.30 1.92 -1.47
C PHE A 128 12.61 3.35 -0.98
N ILE A 129 13.72 3.93 -1.44
CA ILE A 129 14.05 5.34 -1.22
C ILE A 129 13.71 6.11 -2.51
N PRO A 130 12.64 6.91 -2.53
CA PRO A 130 12.22 7.59 -3.74
C PRO A 130 13.10 8.83 -4.06
N PRO A 131 13.32 9.13 -5.36
CA PRO A 131 14.03 10.33 -5.78
C PRO A 131 13.10 11.56 -5.73
N THR A 132 13.08 12.27 -4.61
CA THR A 132 12.23 13.46 -4.44
C THR A 132 12.60 14.61 -5.38
N ASP A 133 13.88 14.75 -5.72
CA ASP A 133 14.40 15.75 -6.67
C ASP A 133 13.78 15.64 -8.07
N LYS A 134 13.34 14.43 -8.46
CA LYS A 134 12.72 14.13 -9.75
C LYS A 134 11.21 13.93 -9.68
N GLY A 135 10.61 14.19 -8.52
CA GLY A 135 9.22 13.91 -8.23
C GLY A 135 9.05 12.45 -7.84
N ALA A 136 8.93 12.24 -6.52
CA ALA A 136 8.65 10.94 -5.95
C ALA A 136 7.16 10.60 -6.12
N GLU A 137 6.81 9.41 -6.59
CA GLU A 137 5.41 8.99 -6.64
C GLU A 137 4.80 9.00 -5.23
N VAL A 138 3.58 9.50 -5.07
CA VAL A 138 2.88 9.40 -3.80
C VAL A 138 2.43 7.96 -3.56
N PHE A 139 1.89 7.30 -4.60
CA PHE A 139 1.43 5.92 -4.55
C PHE A 139 1.93 5.13 -5.77
N VAL A 140 2.38 3.91 -5.52
CA VAL A 140 2.77 2.93 -6.54
C VAL A 140 2.33 1.54 -6.12
N ALA A 141 2.04 0.68 -7.09
CA ALA A 141 1.67 -0.70 -6.82
C ALA A 141 2.15 -1.66 -7.90
N GLN A 142 2.25 -2.93 -7.55
CA GLN A 142 2.52 -4.03 -8.45
C GLN A 142 1.63 -5.21 -8.09
N ALA A 143 0.87 -5.70 -9.07
CA ALA A 143 0.17 -6.96 -9.00
C ALA A 143 1.12 -8.06 -9.50
N ASN A 144 1.58 -8.91 -8.59
CA ASN A 144 2.47 -10.02 -8.87
C ASN A 144 1.65 -11.31 -8.91
N LEU A 145 1.62 -12.00 -10.05
CA LEU A 145 0.75 -13.14 -10.28
C LEU A 145 1.55 -14.43 -10.12
N ILE A 146 0.99 -15.35 -9.35
CA ILE A 146 1.53 -16.71 -9.09
C ILE A 146 0.40 -17.73 -9.33
N PRO A 147 0.70 -19.04 -9.42
CA PRO A 147 -0.34 -20.05 -9.46
C PRO A 147 -1.30 -19.91 -8.26
N GLY A 148 -2.60 -19.79 -8.55
CA GLY A 148 -3.65 -19.71 -7.52
C GLY A 148 -3.85 -18.32 -6.88
N GLY A 149 -3.01 -17.31 -7.18
CA GLY A 149 -3.08 -16.05 -6.43
C GLY A 149 -2.43 -14.82 -7.05
N CYS A 150 -2.65 -13.70 -6.37
CA CYS A 150 -2.04 -12.41 -6.66
C CYS A 150 -1.44 -11.83 -5.37
N ILE A 151 -0.15 -11.51 -5.41
CA ILE A 151 0.55 -10.77 -4.38
C ILE A 151 0.51 -9.29 -4.80
N LEU A 152 -0.41 -8.54 -4.19
CA LEU A 152 -0.56 -7.11 -4.44
C LEU A 152 0.35 -6.34 -3.49
N THR A 153 1.43 -5.79 -4.05
CA THR A 153 2.36 -4.93 -3.32
C THR A 153 2.02 -3.48 -3.62
N GLN A 154 1.83 -2.67 -2.59
CA GLN A 154 1.63 -1.23 -2.69
C GLN A 154 2.69 -0.49 -1.89
N ALA A 155 3.09 0.67 -2.35
CA ALA A 155 4.04 1.54 -1.67
C ALA A 155 3.50 2.97 -1.67
N ILE A 156 3.56 3.62 -0.51
CA ILE A 156 3.11 5.01 -0.32
C ILE A 156 4.25 5.84 0.25
N HIS A 157 4.45 7.05 -0.26
CA HIS A 157 5.45 7.96 0.27
C HIS A 157 5.17 8.26 1.75
N HIS A 158 6.12 8.00 2.65
CA HIS A 158 5.86 8.00 4.10
C HIS A 158 5.38 9.36 4.62
N ALA A 159 5.89 10.46 4.05
CA ALA A 159 5.48 11.81 4.42
C ALA A 159 3.98 12.07 4.19
N ASP A 160 3.31 11.21 3.43
CA ASP A 160 1.89 11.31 3.12
C ASP A 160 1.04 10.28 3.88
N MET A 161 1.64 9.48 4.77
CA MET A 161 0.90 8.50 5.57
C MET A 161 0.10 9.16 6.72
N ARG A 162 -0.90 9.95 6.37
CA ARG A 162 -2.07 10.15 7.21
C ARG A 162 -2.82 8.82 7.17
N PHE A 163 -2.88 8.10 8.29
CA PHE A 163 -3.48 6.75 8.39
C PHE A 163 -4.88 6.68 7.76
N HIS A 164 -4.96 6.40 6.45
CA HIS A 164 -6.19 6.14 5.71
C HIS A 164 -5.88 5.07 4.67
N LEU A 165 -6.07 3.81 5.06
CA LEU A 165 -5.92 2.66 4.17
C LEU A 165 -7.03 2.71 3.11
N CYS A 166 -6.69 3.07 1.88
CA CYS A 166 -7.64 3.21 0.78
C CYS A 166 -7.60 1.99 -0.14
N ILE A 167 -8.22 0.87 0.24
CA ILE A 167 -8.64 -0.14 -0.73
C ILE A 167 -10.05 -0.59 -0.41
N GLY A 168 -10.99 -0.13 -1.26
CA GLY A 168 -12.34 -0.67 -1.35
C GLY A 168 -12.37 -1.81 -2.36
N ASN A 169 -12.42 -3.03 -1.87
CA ASN A 169 -13.05 -4.15 -2.55
C ASN A 169 -13.42 -5.16 -1.47
N GLU A 170 -14.63 -5.70 -1.46
CA GLU A 170 -15.20 -6.53 -0.38
C GLU A 170 -14.46 -7.87 -0.08
N GLY A 171 -13.21 -8.03 -0.56
CA GLY A 171 -12.29 -9.12 -0.27
C GLY A 171 -11.35 -8.79 0.89
N ASN A 172 -11.63 -9.36 2.06
CA ASN A 172 -10.73 -9.36 3.21
C ASN A 172 -9.41 -10.05 2.83
N PRO A 173 -8.26 -9.36 2.82
CA PRO A 173 -6.99 -10.00 2.52
C PRO A 173 -6.71 -11.10 3.54
N GLU A 174 -6.35 -12.31 3.10
CA GLU A 174 -6.08 -13.42 4.02
C GLU A 174 -4.77 -13.20 4.78
N GLY A 175 -3.86 -12.38 4.23
CA GLY A 175 -2.63 -11.93 4.85
C GLY A 175 -2.32 -10.48 4.46
N PHE A 176 -1.84 -9.70 5.42
CA PHE A 176 -1.31 -8.34 5.23
C PHE A 176 0.05 -8.24 5.90
N SER A 177 1.06 -7.81 5.16
CA SER A 177 2.42 -7.59 5.68
C SER A 177 2.88 -6.17 5.38
N VAL A 178 3.59 -5.52 6.30
CA VAL A 178 4.28 -4.25 6.01
C VAL A 178 5.75 -4.55 5.72
N LEU A 179 6.22 -4.19 4.53
CA LEU A 179 7.62 -4.26 4.16
C LEU A 179 8.26 -2.88 4.36
N MET A 180 9.29 -2.84 5.19
CA MET A 180 10.04 -1.61 5.51
C MET A 180 11.53 -1.76 5.16
N GLY A 181 11.89 -2.33 4.00
CA GLY A 181 13.30 -2.40 3.55
C GLY A 181 14.30 -2.89 4.62
N GLU A 182 15.41 -2.18 4.82
CA GLU A 182 16.42 -2.47 5.87
C GLU A 182 15.86 -2.44 7.33
N PHE A 183 14.67 -1.89 7.55
CA PHE A 183 13.93 -1.99 8.83
C PHE A 183 13.16 -3.31 8.99
N LYS A 184 13.31 -4.31 8.09
CA LYS A 184 12.85 -5.71 8.26
C LYS A 184 13.13 -6.29 9.67
N LYS A 185 14.14 -5.75 10.38
CA LYS A 185 14.53 -6.16 11.74
C LYS A 185 13.65 -5.62 12.88
N TRP A 186 12.89 -4.53 12.68
CA TRP A 186 12.26 -3.81 13.80
C TRP A 186 10.72 -3.81 13.82
N THR A 187 10.03 -4.02 12.69
CA THR A 187 8.57 -4.18 12.69
C THR A 187 8.17 -5.35 11.80
N ARG A 188 7.78 -6.46 12.45
CA ARG A 188 7.28 -7.67 11.80
C ARG A 188 5.80 -7.78 12.16
N ILE A 189 4.93 -7.31 11.26
CA ILE A 189 3.50 -7.40 11.49
C ILE A 189 2.88 -8.01 10.24
N CYS A 190 2.55 -9.29 10.36
CA CYS A 190 1.69 -10.02 9.43
C CYS A 190 0.33 -10.20 10.12
N PHE A 191 -0.73 -9.65 9.55
CA PHE A 191 -2.09 -9.93 10.01
C PHE A 191 -2.70 -10.97 9.09
N VAL A 192 -2.99 -12.16 9.63
CA VAL A 192 -3.87 -13.11 8.97
C VAL A 192 -5.30 -12.74 9.36
N LEU A 193 -6.10 -12.24 8.42
CA LEU A 193 -7.46 -11.82 8.74
C LEU A 193 -8.41 -13.02 8.62
N PRO A 194 -9.13 -13.40 9.69
CA PRO A 194 -10.08 -14.50 9.61
C PRO A 194 -11.28 -14.12 8.73
N ARG A 195 -11.69 -15.04 7.85
CA ARG A 195 -12.93 -14.93 7.08
C ARG A 195 -14.14 -14.91 8.04
N LYS A 196 -14.94 -13.83 8.05
CA LYS A 196 -16.21 -13.81 8.78
C LYS A 196 -17.31 -14.52 7.98
N LYS A 197 -18.06 -15.44 8.63
CA LYS A 197 -19.25 -16.09 8.05
C LYS A 197 -20.49 -15.17 8.01
N ASN A 198 -20.59 -14.15 8.86
CA ASN A 198 -21.73 -13.23 8.95
C ASN A 198 -21.23 -11.78 9.13
N GLY A 199 -21.46 -10.91 8.14
CA GLY A 199 -20.88 -9.56 8.03
C GLY A 199 -21.16 -8.62 9.21
N GLY A 200 -20.12 -7.87 9.61
CA GLY A 200 -20.20 -6.75 10.56
C GLY A 200 -18.91 -6.57 11.38
N SER A 201 -18.29 -5.39 11.32
CA SER A 201 -17.26 -4.93 12.27
C SER A 201 -17.51 -3.48 12.65
N GLY A 202 -17.97 -3.24 13.87
CA GLY A 202 -17.71 -1.96 14.55
C GLY A 202 -16.29 -1.97 15.10
N PHE A 203 -15.57 -0.85 14.95
CA PHE A 203 -14.27 -0.62 15.59
C PHE A 203 -14.48 -0.48 17.11
N GLY A 204 -13.93 -1.42 17.89
CA GLY A 204 -13.81 -1.33 19.34
C GLY A 204 -12.33 -1.28 19.73
N THR A 205 -11.83 -0.11 20.09
CA THR A 205 -10.53 0.03 20.75
C THR A 205 -10.62 -0.57 22.16
N ARG A 206 -10.12 -1.80 22.34
CA ARG A 206 -9.94 -2.36 23.69
C ARG A 206 -8.60 -1.87 24.24
N ARG A 207 -8.65 -0.87 25.13
CA ARG A 207 -7.53 -0.53 26.01
C ARG A 207 -7.36 -1.66 27.02
N GLU A 208 -6.19 -2.26 27.06
CA GLU A 208 -5.83 -3.25 28.08
C GLU A 208 -4.85 -2.59 29.06
N THR A 209 -5.37 -2.19 30.22
CA THR A 209 -4.56 -1.86 31.40
C THR A 209 -4.43 -3.11 32.27
N ARG A 210 -3.18 -3.49 32.54
CA ARG A 210 -2.77 -4.68 33.31
C ARG A 210 -2.89 -4.42 34.82
N LEU A 211 -3.62 -5.28 35.53
CA LEU A 211 -3.46 -5.81 36.90
C LEU A 211 -4.82 -6.51 37.20
N GLU A 212 -4.93 -7.81 37.45
CA GLU A 212 -4.37 -8.58 38.55
C GLU A 212 -4.27 -10.07 38.21
N ARG A 213 -3.30 -10.73 38.84
CA ARG A 213 -3.15 -12.18 38.90
C ARG A 213 -4.34 -12.77 39.66
N ARG A 214 -4.93 -13.84 39.13
CA ARG A 214 -5.31 -15.02 39.91
C ARG A 214 -5.38 -16.24 38.99
N THR A 215 -4.36 -17.08 39.18
CA THR A 215 -4.38 -18.54 39.08
C THR A 215 -5.76 -19.19 39.06
N ASN A 216 -5.99 -20.08 38.10
CA ASN A 216 -6.45 -21.47 38.31
C ASN A 216 -6.63 -22.13 36.92
N LEU A 217 -5.87 -23.18 36.63
CA LEU A 217 -6.34 -24.58 36.53
C LEU A 217 -7.20 -24.80 35.26
N LEU A 218 -6.71 -25.44 34.20
CA LEU A 218 -6.35 -26.85 34.01
C LEU A 218 -7.39 -27.49 33.07
N TYR A 219 -6.86 -28.36 32.20
CA TYR A 219 -7.51 -29.51 31.53
C TYR A 219 -8.29 -29.32 30.21
N TRP A 220 -7.70 -30.02 29.21
CA TRP A 220 -8.16 -30.52 27.90
C TRP A 220 -8.26 -29.53 26.74
#